data_AF-A0A6J8D2I7-F1
#
_entry.id   AF-A0A6J8D2I7-F1
#
_cell.length_a   1.000
_cell.length_b   1.000
_cell.length_c   1.000
_cell.angle_alpha   90.00
_cell.angle_beta   90.00
_cell.angle_gamma   90.00
#
_symmetry.space_group_name_H-M   'P 1'
#
loop_
_entity.id
_entity.type
_entity.pdbx_description
1 polymer ?
#
loop_
_entity_poly.entity_id
_entity_poly.type
_entity_poly.pdbx_seq_one_letter_code
_entity_poly.pdbx_strand_id
1 'polypeptide(L)'
;MKSIEKYAMLTNLEQNDTKLVAYQSSTSSVSDFIHRWLRDNPRGTWPQLKEELSSRFAEVTDSQHAFEILNKLKQKPTENVQVFAERLLTLAKEAFRGQDGTRAIIQSQLINVFINGLSQDMLKMKIMRENPDTLQRAVTIAMTEQNLRKKFDLRRGKLTTDKTGYPDRQEPMEVDHFRPARRCYNCNKIGHQSKDCRARKMPRQVNAFDQNDKDKGRPVYQTDKPSKEIVCWNCGKSGHIQRNCYSRPNQSHYQGN
;
A
#
# COMPACT_ATOMS: atom_id res chain seq x y z
N MET A 1 -26.49 -8.84 8.54
CA MET A 1 -27.22 -7.75 9.24
C MET A 1 -26.63 -6.36 8.97
N LYS A 2 -25.34 -6.09 9.25
CA LYS A 2 -24.71 -4.76 9.05
C LYS A 2 -24.89 -4.17 7.63
N SER A 3 -24.89 -5.00 6.59
CA SER A 3 -25.09 -4.57 5.18
C SER A 3 -26.51 -4.08 4.88
N ILE A 4 -27.54 -4.69 5.51
CA ILE A 4 -28.95 -4.34 5.30
C ILE A 4 -29.27 -3.00 5.99
N GLU A 5 -28.70 -2.77 7.17
CA GLU A 5 -28.86 -1.50 7.90
C GLU A 5 -28.20 -0.33 7.18
N LYS A 6 -27.02 -0.58 6.59
CA LYS A 6 -26.34 0.41 5.75
C LYS A 6 -27.19 0.78 4.52
N TYR A 7 -27.85 -0.19 3.90
CA TYR A 7 -28.75 0.04 2.78
C TYR A 7 -29.99 0.84 3.22
N ALA A 8 -30.65 0.43 4.29
CA ALA A 8 -31.85 1.10 4.82
C ALA A 8 -31.59 2.56 5.23
N MET A 9 -30.42 2.86 5.81
CA MET A 9 -30.01 4.24 6.12
C MET A 9 -29.78 5.10 4.88
N LEU A 10 -29.24 4.52 3.80
CA LEU A 10 -28.97 5.26 2.56
C LEU A 10 -30.24 5.57 1.77
N THR A 11 -31.26 4.73 1.88
CA THR A 11 -32.52 4.84 1.12
C THR A 11 -33.68 5.41 1.94
N ASN A 12 -33.46 5.74 3.23
CA ASN A 12 -34.46 6.27 4.15
C ASN A 12 -35.75 5.41 4.19
N LEU A 13 -35.58 4.08 4.18
CA LEU A 13 -36.69 3.13 4.09
C LEU A 13 -37.45 3.04 5.42
N GLU A 14 -38.78 2.93 5.33
CA GLU A 14 -39.60 2.64 6.49
C GLU A 14 -39.30 1.24 7.06
N GLN A 15 -39.63 1.03 8.34
CA GLN A 15 -39.35 -0.23 9.03
C GLN A 15 -40.02 -1.45 8.36
N ASN A 16 -41.13 -1.24 7.65
CA ASN A 16 -41.81 -2.28 6.87
C ASN A 16 -41.00 -2.73 5.66
N ASP A 17 -40.42 -1.79 4.91
CA ASP A 17 -39.65 -2.10 3.71
C ASP A 17 -38.30 -2.73 4.06
N THR A 18 -37.71 -2.36 5.20
CA THR A 18 -36.46 -2.95 5.69
C THR A 18 -36.61 -4.46 5.97
N LYS A 19 -37.78 -4.90 6.44
CA LYS A 19 -38.08 -6.33 6.65
C LYS A 19 -38.15 -7.12 5.34
N LEU A 20 -38.74 -6.52 4.30
CA LEU A 20 -38.84 -7.13 2.97
C LEU A 20 -37.47 -7.21 2.27
N VAL A 21 -36.64 -6.18 2.41
CA VAL A 21 -35.25 -6.18 1.93
C VAL A 21 -34.41 -7.25 2.65
N ALA A 22 -34.64 -7.46 3.95
CA ALA A 22 -33.98 -8.52 4.70
C ALA A 22 -34.38 -9.92 4.20
N TYR A 23 -35.68 -10.13 3.91
CA TYR A 23 -36.16 -11.38 3.30
C TYR A 23 -35.49 -11.63 1.94
N GLN A 24 -35.48 -10.62 1.06
CA GLN A 24 -34.92 -10.73 -0.30
C GLN A 24 -33.40 -10.98 -0.31
N SER A 25 -32.67 -10.41 0.66
CA SER A 25 -31.20 -10.56 0.74
C SER A 25 -30.75 -11.79 1.53
N SER A 26 -31.66 -12.43 2.27
CA SER A 26 -31.38 -13.64 3.04
C SER A 26 -31.49 -14.91 2.18
N THR A 27 -30.71 -15.93 2.51
CA THR A 27 -30.67 -17.20 1.78
C THR A 27 -31.05 -18.38 2.68
N SER A 28 -31.74 -19.37 2.09
CA SER A 28 -32.09 -20.66 2.70
C SER A 28 -32.78 -20.55 4.08
N SER A 29 -32.20 -21.15 5.13
CA SER A 29 -32.77 -21.25 6.48
C SER A 29 -33.16 -19.92 7.12
N VAL A 30 -32.42 -18.85 6.82
CA VAL A 30 -32.69 -17.50 7.33
C VAL A 30 -33.92 -16.90 6.61
N SER A 31 -34.08 -17.16 5.31
CA SER A 31 -35.22 -16.70 4.52
C SER A 31 -36.51 -17.39 4.96
N ASP A 32 -36.47 -18.71 5.15
CA ASP A 32 -37.62 -19.49 5.64
C ASP A 32 -38.06 -19.07 7.04
N PHE A 33 -37.12 -18.65 7.88
CA PHE A 33 -37.40 -18.12 9.20
C PHE A 33 -38.05 -16.73 9.12
N ILE A 34 -37.48 -15.81 8.31
CA ILE A 34 -38.04 -14.47 8.13
C ILE A 34 -39.48 -14.56 7.60
N HIS A 35 -39.73 -15.44 6.63
CA HIS A 35 -41.08 -15.63 6.08
C HIS A 35 -42.08 -16.11 7.14
N ARG A 36 -41.69 -17.10 7.96
CA ARG A 36 -42.53 -17.58 9.08
C ARG A 36 -42.78 -16.48 10.12
N TRP A 37 -41.72 -15.77 10.52
CA TRP A 37 -41.83 -14.70 11.50
C TRP A 37 -42.73 -13.56 11.04
N LEU A 38 -42.67 -13.17 9.75
CA LEU A 38 -43.53 -12.14 9.17
C LEU A 38 -45.00 -12.55 9.13
N ARG A 39 -45.29 -13.84 8.91
CA ARG A 39 -46.66 -14.39 8.96
C ARG A 39 -47.22 -14.36 10.37
N ASP A 40 -46.41 -14.73 11.36
CA ASP A 40 -46.83 -14.82 12.76
C ASP A 40 -46.86 -13.45 13.46
N ASN A 41 -46.09 -12.47 12.97
CA ASN A 41 -45.97 -11.12 13.54
C ASN A 41 -46.26 -10.02 12.50
N PRO A 42 -47.52 -9.83 12.08
CA PRO A 42 -47.89 -8.85 11.05
C PRO A 42 -47.61 -7.38 11.45
N ARG A 43 -47.53 -7.07 12.75
CA ARG A 43 -47.14 -5.74 13.27
C ARG A 43 -45.71 -5.70 13.83
N GLY A 44 -44.94 -6.76 13.68
CA GLY A 44 -43.58 -6.85 14.24
C GLY A 44 -42.66 -5.82 13.60
N THR A 45 -41.79 -5.18 14.39
CA THR A 45 -40.87 -4.15 13.90
C THR A 45 -39.52 -4.74 13.48
N TRP A 46 -38.75 -4.02 12.65
CA TRP A 46 -37.40 -4.45 12.26
C TRP A 46 -36.48 -4.76 13.46
N PRO A 47 -36.46 -3.96 14.55
CA PRO A 47 -35.67 -4.27 15.75
C PRO A 47 -36.02 -5.63 16.38
N GLN A 48 -37.30 -5.98 16.44
CA GLN A 48 -37.75 -7.27 16.99
C GLN A 48 -37.32 -8.44 16.11
N LEU A 49 -37.48 -8.31 14.78
CA LEU A 49 -36.99 -9.32 13.84
C LEU A 49 -35.46 -9.47 13.93
N LYS A 50 -34.74 -8.36 14.08
CA LYS A 50 -33.29 -8.34 14.22
C LYS A 50 -32.84 -9.04 15.51
N GLU A 51 -33.53 -8.83 16.62
CA GLU A 51 -33.22 -9.49 17.89
C GLU A 51 -33.43 -11.01 17.80
N GLU A 52 -34.54 -11.46 17.22
CA GLU A 52 -34.81 -12.89 16.98
C GLU A 52 -33.81 -13.52 15.99
N LEU A 53 -33.48 -12.82 14.90
CA LEU A 53 -32.43 -13.26 13.98
C LEU A 53 -31.07 -13.36 14.67
N SER A 54 -30.74 -12.38 15.52
CA SER A 54 -29.50 -12.41 16.29
C SER A 54 -29.51 -13.48 17.38
N SER A 55 -30.66 -13.80 17.96
CA SER A 55 -30.78 -14.85 18.98
C SER A 55 -30.61 -16.26 18.37
N ARG A 56 -31.21 -16.50 17.20
CA ARG A 56 -31.24 -17.84 16.57
C ARG A 56 -30.09 -18.10 15.59
N PHE A 57 -29.59 -17.07 14.92
CA PHE A 57 -28.62 -17.19 13.83
C PHE A 57 -27.35 -16.36 13.99
N ALA A 58 -27.25 -15.51 15.01
CA ALA A 58 -25.90 -15.07 15.35
C ALA A 58 -25.14 -16.30 15.85
N GLU A 59 -23.98 -16.55 15.26
CA GLU A 59 -22.99 -17.41 15.92
C GLU A 59 -22.91 -16.92 17.37
N VAL A 60 -23.19 -17.79 18.34
CA VAL A 60 -22.95 -17.51 19.75
C VAL A 60 -21.44 -17.42 19.87
N THR A 61 -20.89 -16.25 19.52
CA THR A 61 -19.51 -15.91 19.80
C THR A 61 -19.47 -15.69 21.30
N ASP A 62 -19.30 -16.78 22.04
CA ASP A 62 -18.92 -16.73 23.43
C ASP A 62 -17.75 -15.72 23.55
N SER A 63 -17.76 -14.90 24.61
CA SER A 63 -16.70 -13.94 24.85
C SER A 63 -15.33 -14.63 24.75
N GLN A 64 -15.23 -15.86 25.28
CA GLN A 64 -14.03 -16.70 25.19
C GLN A 64 -13.64 -17.06 23.74
N HIS A 65 -14.62 -17.38 22.88
CA HIS A 65 -14.37 -17.66 21.47
C HIS A 65 -13.83 -16.42 20.74
N ALA A 66 -14.43 -15.26 21.00
CA ALA A 66 -13.95 -13.99 20.44
C ALA A 66 -12.53 -13.65 20.91
N PHE A 67 -12.20 -13.95 22.17
CA PHE A 67 -10.83 -13.83 22.70
C PHE A 67 -9.83 -14.74 21.99
N GLU A 68 -10.20 -16.01 21.75
CA GLU A 68 -9.33 -16.96 21.06
C GLU A 68 -9.06 -16.54 19.61
N ILE A 69 -10.07 -16.01 18.91
CA ILE A 69 -9.92 -15.42 17.58
C ILE A 69 -9.01 -14.18 17.63
N LEU A 70 -9.21 -13.31 18.62
CA LEU A 70 -8.40 -12.11 18.80
C LEU A 70 -6.92 -12.46 18.99
N ASN A 71 -6.60 -13.45 19.83
CA ASN A 71 -5.22 -13.86 20.08
C ASN A 71 -4.54 -14.50 18.85
N LYS A 72 -5.31 -15.15 17.97
CA LYS A 72 -4.80 -15.77 16.73
C LYS A 72 -4.79 -14.82 15.53
N LEU A 73 -5.17 -13.56 15.72
CA LEU A 73 -5.32 -12.60 14.65
C LEU A 73 -3.98 -12.29 13.97
N LYS A 74 -3.91 -12.46 12.64
CA LYS A 74 -2.74 -12.10 11.83
C LYS A 74 -3.12 -11.18 10.68
N GLN A 75 -2.17 -10.35 10.28
CA GLN A 75 -2.29 -9.45 9.14
C GLN A 75 -2.36 -10.26 7.84
N LYS A 76 -3.37 -10.01 7.01
CA LYS A 76 -3.48 -10.62 5.67
C LYS A 76 -2.42 -10.04 4.71
N PRO A 77 -1.95 -10.80 3.70
CA PRO A 77 -0.91 -10.33 2.77
C PRO A 77 -1.29 -9.06 1.99
N THR A 78 -2.57 -8.89 1.67
CA THR A 78 -3.09 -7.78 0.88
C THR A 78 -3.66 -6.64 1.73
N GLU A 79 -3.72 -6.79 3.06
CA GLU A 79 -4.34 -5.77 3.91
C GLU A 79 -3.34 -4.75 4.44
N ASN A 80 -3.74 -3.47 4.41
CA ASN A 80 -2.95 -2.40 5.00
C ASN A 80 -3.01 -2.45 6.54
N VAL A 81 -2.00 -1.86 7.21
CA VAL A 81 -1.89 -1.83 8.67
C VAL A 81 -3.13 -1.21 9.32
N GLN A 82 -3.70 -0.17 8.71
CA GLN A 82 -4.95 0.45 9.20
C GLN A 82 -6.14 -0.52 9.14
N VAL A 83 -6.29 -1.24 8.03
CA VAL A 83 -7.41 -2.18 7.85
C VAL A 83 -7.29 -3.35 8.83
N PHE A 84 -6.06 -3.81 9.06
CA PHE A 84 -5.76 -4.78 10.11
C PHE A 84 -6.14 -4.27 11.50
N ALA A 85 -5.79 -3.03 11.84
CA ALA A 85 -6.12 -2.41 13.12
C ALA A 85 -7.63 -2.29 13.34
N GLU A 86 -8.40 -1.89 12.34
CA GLU A 86 -9.87 -1.81 12.43
C GLU A 86 -10.52 -3.18 12.67
N ARG A 87 -9.99 -4.23 12.04
CA ARG A 87 -10.47 -5.60 12.25
C ARG A 87 -10.15 -6.08 13.67
N LEU A 88 -8.96 -5.77 14.17
CA LEU A 88 -8.57 -6.06 15.55
C LEU A 88 -9.49 -5.33 16.54
N LEU A 89 -9.76 -4.04 16.32
CA LEU A 89 -10.65 -3.25 17.17
C LEU A 89 -12.09 -3.76 17.16
N THR A 90 -12.59 -4.23 16.01
CA THR A 90 -13.94 -4.80 15.89
C THR A 90 -14.05 -6.08 16.74
N LEU A 91 -13.07 -6.98 16.62
CA LEU A 91 -13.04 -8.22 17.42
C LEU A 91 -12.80 -7.93 18.91
N ALA A 92 -11.99 -6.91 19.23
CA ALA A 92 -11.79 -6.50 20.62
C ALA A 92 -13.10 -6.03 21.27
N LYS A 93 -13.94 -5.27 20.56
CA LYS A 93 -15.26 -4.84 21.08
C LYS A 93 -16.18 -6.03 21.36
N GLU A 94 -16.07 -7.09 20.57
CA GLU A 94 -16.84 -8.31 20.74
C GLU A 94 -16.28 -9.18 21.89
N ALA A 95 -14.96 -9.32 21.99
CA ALA A 95 -14.28 -10.08 23.04
C ALA A 95 -14.46 -9.44 24.43
N PHE A 96 -14.24 -8.13 24.55
CA PHE A 96 -14.31 -7.36 25.79
C PHE A 96 -15.69 -6.73 26.05
N ARG A 97 -16.78 -7.35 25.58
CA ARG A 97 -18.13 -6.80 25.70
C ARG A 97 -18.46 -6.47 27.16
N GLY A 98 -18.75 -5.20 27.46
CA GLY A 98 -19.06 -4.72 28.81
C GLY A 98 -17.86 -4.30 29.67
N GLN A 99 -16.64 -4.33 29.12
CA GLN A 99 -15.44 -3.77 29.79
C GLN A 99 -14.98 -2.47 29.12
N ASP A 100 -14.37 -1.57 29.91
CA ASP A 100 -13.81 -0.33 29.38
C ASP A 100 -12.53 -0.61 28.59
N GLY A 101 -12.62 -0.54 27.27
CA GLY A 101 -11.48 -0.74 26.37
C GLY A 101 -10.32 0.24 26.59
N THR A 102 -10.50 1.31 27.37
CA THR A 102 -9.46 2.30 27.72
C THR A 102 -8.55 1.84 28.86
N ARG A 103 -8.88 0.76 29.56
CA ARG A 103 -8.05 0.23 30.66
C ARG A 103 -6.66 -0.14 30.16
N ALA A 104 -5.62 0.24 30.91
CA ALA A 104 -4.22 -0.01 30.55
C ALA A 104 -3.91 -1.50 30.28
N ILE A 105 -4.51 -2.41 31.07
CA ILE A 105 -4.35 -3.86 30.88
C ILE A 105 -4.88 -4.28 29.50
N ILE A 106 -6.08 -3.84 29.13
CA ILE A 106 -6.68 -4.15 27.83
C ILE A 106 -5.86 -3.52 26.70
N GLN A 107 -5.44 -2.27 26.84
CA GLN A 107 -4.57 -1.60 25.87
C GLN A 107 -3.26 -2.36 25.65
N SER A 108 -2.58 -2.78 26.72
CA SER A 108 -1.34 -3.56 26.62
C SER A 108 -1.56 -4.92 25.93
N GLN A 109 -2.66 -5.61 26.23
CA GLN A 109 -3.02 -6.86 25.57
C GLN A 109 -3.29 -6.64 24.08
N LEU A 110 -4.04 -5.60 23.72
CA LEU A 110 -4.34 -5.25 22.33
C LEU A 110 -3.07 -4.88 21.55
N ILE A 111 -2.14 -4.16 22.17
CA ILE A 111 -0.84 -3.82 21.56
C ILE A 111 -0.04 -5.10 21.31
N ASN A 112 0.00 -6.04 22.26
CA ASN A 112 0.70 -7.31 22.08
C ASN A 112 0.10 -8.15 20.95
N VAL A 113 -1.24 -8.25 20.89
CA VAL A 113 -1.95 -8.92 19.79
C VAL A 113 -1.64 -8.22 18.45
N PHE A 114 -1.67 -6.89 18.42
CA PHE A 114 -1.34 -6.12 17.23
C PHE A 114 0.09 -6.39 16.75
N ILE A 115 1.08 -6.30 17.63
CA ILE A 115 2.50 -6.55 17.30
C ILE A 115 2.68 -7.99 16.80
N ASN A 116 2.12 -8.98 17.47
CA ASN A 116 2.24 -10.39 17.07
C ASN A 116 1.56 -10.67 15.72
N GLY A 117 0.47 -9.97 15.44
CA GLY A 117 -0.28 -10.12 14.19
C GLY A 117 0.34 -9.39 12.99
N LEU A 118 1.23 -8.41 13.18
CA LEU A 118 1.83 -7.68 12.05
C LEU A 118 2.68 -8.59 11.15
N SER A 119 2.62 -8.34 9.83
CA SER A 119 3.36 -9.12 8.83
C SER A 119 4.85 -8.78 8.78
N GLN A 120 5.22 -7.52 9.02
CA GLN A 120 6.60 -7.03 8.86
C GLN A 120 7.28 -6.87 10.22
N ASP A 121 8.39 -7.61 10.43
CA ASP A 121 9.12 -7.58 11.70
C ASP A 121 9.73 -6.21 12.02
N MET A 122 10.07 -5.42 11.00
CA MET A 122 10.55 -4.05 11.20
C MET A 122 9.50 -3.18 11.92
N LEU A 123 8.21 -3.33 11.57
CA LEU A 123 7.14 -2.60 12.25
C LEU A 123 7.02 -3.07 13.70
N LYS A 124 7.13 -4.37 13.97
CA LYS A 124 7.13 -4.92 15.33
C LYS A 124 8.24 -4.32 16.17
N MET A 125 9.48 -4.36 15.67
CA MET A 125 10.64 -3.81 16.35
C MET A 125 10.52 -2.30 16.59
N LYS A 126 9.99 -1.55 15.63
CA LYS A 126 9.75 -0.11 15.77
C LYS A 126 8.76 0.17 16.89
N ILE A 127 7.64 -0.55 16.94
CA ILE A 127 6.62 -0.38 17.99
C ILE A 127 7.18 -0.78 19.36
N MET A 128 7.89 -1.92 19.46
CA MET A 128 8.51 -2.38 20.71
C MET A 128 9.51 -1.36 21.27
N ARG A 129 10.27 -0.69 20.40
CA ARG A 129 11.24 0.33 20.81
C ARG A 129 10.58 1.60 21.36
N GLU A 130 9.48 2.03 20.74
CA GLU A 130 8.75 3.23 21.13
C GLU A 130 7.84 3.01 22.34
N ASN A 131 7.57 1.74 22.68
CA ASN A 131 6.76 1.29 23.82
C ASN A 131 5.50 2.15 24.06
N PRO A 132 4.52 2.12 23.13
CA PRO A 132 3.33 2.97 23.22
C PRO A 132 2.38 2.51 24.34
N ASP A 133 1.73 3.45 25.01
CA ASP A 133 0.75 3.17 26.07
C ASP A 133 -0.66 2.85 25.54
N THR A 134 -0.92 3.16 24.27
CA THR A 134 -2.24 2.96 23.64
C THR A 134 -2.09 2.28 22.28
N LEU A 135 -3.09 1.45 21.94
CA LEU A 135 -3.18 0.81 20.63
C LEU A 135 -3.19 1.86 19.51
N GLN A 136 -3.90 2.98 19.69
CA GLN A 136 -3.96 4.03 18.67
C GLN A 136 -2.58 4.62 18.37
N ARG A 137 -1.73 4.81 19.39
CA ARG A 137 -0.36 5.27 19.21
C ARG A 137 0.47 4.20 18.48
N ALA A 138 0.33 2.92 18.84
CA ALA A 138 1.00 1.81 18.15
C ALA A 138 0.64 1.75 16.66
N VAL A 139 -0.65 1.92 16.32
CA VAL A 139 -1.14 1.95 14.93
C VAL A 139 -0.56 3.14 14.17
N THR A 140 -0.54 4.32 14.78
CA THR A 140 0.03 5.53 14.18
C THR A 140 1.53 5.37 13.88
N ILE A 141 2.29 4.79 14.81
CA ILE A 141 3.71 4.49 14.63
C ILE A 141 3.89 3.51 13.46
N ALA A 142 3.11 2.44 13.43
CA ALA A 142 3.17 1.43 12.37
C ALA A 142 2.85 2.03 10.99
N MET A 143 1.82 2.88 10.89
CA MET A 143 1.43 3.55 9.65
C MET A 143 2.49 4.53 9.16
N THR A 144 3.03 5.36 10.06
CA THR A 144 4.05 6.35 9.69
C THR A 144 5.31 5.67 9.20
N GLU A 145 5.75 4.59 9.86
CA GLU A 145 6.90 3.78 9.45
C GLU A 145 6.65 3.05 8.10
N GLN A 146 5.48 2.44 7.93
CA GLN A 146 5.12 1.78 6.66
C GLN A 146 5.09 2.77 5.49
N ASN A 147 4.54 3.97 5.70
CA ASN A 147 4.50 5.02 4.70
C ASN A 147 5.89 5.59 4.41
N LEU A 148 6.72 5.75 5.43
CA LEU A 148 8.13 6.16 5.26
C LEU A 148 8.88 5.14 4.42
N ARG A 149 8.65 3.84 4.67
CA ARG A 149 9.28 2.77 3.89
C ARG A 149 8.87 2.81 2.42
N LYS A 150 7.57 2.95 2.13
CA LYS A 150 7.07 3.12 0.75
C LYS A 150 7.73 4.33 0.07
N LYS A 151 7.82 5.47 0.76
CA LYS A 151 8.50 6.69 0.25
C LYS A 151 9.98 6.46 -0.02
N PHE A 152 10.67 5.75 0.87
CA PHE A 152 12.08 5.42 0.73
C PHE A 152 12.33 4.48 -0.47
N ASP A 153 11.49 3.47 -0.65
CA ASP A 153 11.59 2.52 -1.77
C ASP A 153 11.35 3.21 -3.13
N LEU A 154 10.37 4.13 -3.19
CA LEU A 154 10.16 4.99 -4.36
C LEU A 154 11.41 5.82 -4.69
N ARG A 155 12.06 6.40 -3.68
CA ARG A 155 13.27 7.23 -3.87
C ARG A 155 14.50 6.41 -4.28
N ARG A 156 14.60 5.17 -3.83
CA ARG A 156 15.64 4.21 -4.26
C ARG A 156 15.45 3.71 -5.70
N GLY A 157 14.35 4.08 -6.37
CA GLY A 157 14.03 3.57 -7.70
C GLY A 157 13.60 2.10 -7.69
N LYS A 158 13.27 1.54 -6.52
CA LYS A 158 12.74 0.18 -6.39
C LYS A 158 11.23 0.24 -6.62
N LEU A 159 10.83 0.53 -7.86
CA LEU A 159 9.52 0.10 -8.32
C LEU A 159 9.50 -1.42 -8.12
N THR A 160 8.48 -1.92 -7.44
CA THR A 160 8.14 -3.34 -7.42
C THR A 160 7.93 -3.76 -8.86
N THR A 161 9.01 -4.16 -9.52
CA THR A 161 8.96 -4.90 -10.76
C THR A 161 8.51 -6.28 -10.35
N ASP A 162 7.20 -6.45 -10.31
CA ASP A 162 6.67 -7.77 -10.46
C ASP A 162 7.22 -8.34 -11.77
N LYS A 163 7.65 -9.60 -11.77
CA LYS A 163 8.35 -10.22 -12.90
C LYS A 163 7.47 -10.38 -14.15
N THR A 164 6.20 -10.05 -14.03
CA THR A 164 5.26 -9.91 -15.14
C THR A 164 5.15 -8.43 -15.48
N GLY A 165 5.59 -8.04 -16.68
CA GLY A 165 5.60 -6.65 -17.17
C GLY A 165 4.22 -6.00 -17.38
N TYR A 166 3.24 -6.29 -16.52
CA TYR A 166 1.93 -5.67 -16.48
C TYR A 166 1.75 -4.94 -15.14
N PRO A 167 1.46 -3.64 -15.13
CA PRO A 167 1.19 -2.92 -13.90
C PRO A 167 -0.13 -3.45 -13.28
N ASP A 168 -0.03 -3.94 -12.05
CA ASP A 168 -1.15 -4.33 -11.21
C ASP A 168 -2.06 -3.12 -10.98
N ARG A 169 -3.22 -3.12 -11.64
CA ARG A 169 -4.28 -2.11 -11.45
C ARG A 169 -5.09 -2.48 -10.21
N GLN A 170 -4.56 -2.23 -9.03
CA GLN A 170 -5.35 -2.18 -7.80
C GLN A 170 -4.94 -0.99 -6.95
N GLU A 171 -5.05 0.21 -7.52
CA GLU A 171 -5.15 1.45 -6.75
C GLU A 171 -6.61 1.94 -6.79
N PRO A 172 -7.23 2.31 -5.64
CA PRO A 172 -8.49 3.03 -5.63
C PRO A 172 -8.30 4.35 -6.36
N MET A 173 -9.15 4.64 -7.35
CA MET A 173 -8.99 5.79 -8.24
C MET A 173 -8.80 7.10 -7.46
N GLU A 174 -7.59 7.66 -7.49
CA GLU A 174 -7.36 9.07 -7.15
C GLU A 174 -7.83 9.94 -8.32
N VAL A 175 -8.58 10.98 -7.97
CA VAL A 175 -9.27 11.90 -8.89
C VAL A 175 -8.28 12.45 -9.93
N ASP A 176 -8.69 12.34 -11.20
CA ASP A 176 -7.93 12.62 -12.43
C ASP A 176 -7.13 13.93 -12.36
N HIS A 177 -5.86 13.83 -12.00
CA HIS A 177 -4.91 14.88 -12.35
C HIS A 177 -4.58 14.68 -13.82
N PHE A 178 -5.16 15.52 -14.68
CA PHE A 178 -4.97 15.54 -16.12
C PHE A 178 -3.47 15.44 -16.48
N ARG A 179 -2.99 14.22 -16.74
CA ARG A 179 -1.63 13.99 -17.25
C ARG A 179 -1.64 14.42 -18.72
N PRO A 180 -0.92 15.47 -19.13
CA PRO A 180 -0.89 15.86 -20.53
C PRO A 180 -0.33 14.69 -21.35
N ALA A 181 -1.09 14.23 -22.34
CA ALA A 181 -0.72 13.12 -23.20
C ALA A 181 0.68 13.38 -23.80
N ARG A 182 1.60 12.41 -23.63
CA ARG A 182 2.97 12.53 -24.15
C ARG A 182 2.94 12.72 -25.67
N ARG A 183 3.61 13.78 -26.15
CA ARG A 183 3.83 14.04 -27.57
C ARG A 183 4.90 13.09 -28.12
N CYS A 184 4.75 12.68 -29.37
CA CYS A 184 5.74 11.89 -30.09
C CYS A 184 7.06 12.67 -30.22
N TYR A 185 8.19 12.10 -29.78
CA TYR A 185 9.51 12.76 -29.85
C TYR A 185 10.07 12.93 -31.27
N ASN A 186 9.39 12.40 -32.30
CA ASN A 186 9.81 12.59 -33.71
C ASN A 186 9.01 13.71 -34.39
N CYS A 187 7.68 13.77 -34.19
CA CYS A 187 6.81 14.72 -34.92
C CYS A 187 5.97 15.62 -34.01
N ASN A 188 6.18 15.58 -32.69
CA ASN A 188 5.48 16.35 -31.65
C ASN A 188 3.94 16.24 -31.63
N LYS A 189 3.34 15.35 -32.42
CA LYS A 189 1.89 15.08 -32.37
C LYS A 189 1.57 14.16 -31.20
N ILE A 190 0.41 14.35 -30.58
CA ILE A 190 -0.13 13.47 -29.53
C ILE A 190 -0.76 12.21 -30.16
N GLY A 191 -0.99 11.17 -29.35
CA GLY A 191 -1.72 9.97 -29.77
C GLY A 191 -0.88 8.81 -30.31
N HIS A 192 0.45 8.95 -30.39
CA HIS A 192 1.36 7.84 -30.72
C HIS A 192 2.76 8.08 -30.14
N GLN A 193 3.55 7.00 -29.97
CA GLN A 193 4.95 7.08 -29.55
C GLN A 193 5.88 7.17 -30.77
N SER A 194 7.14 7.57 -30.58
CA SER A 194 8.13 7.69 -31.66
C SER A 194 8.38 6.40 -32.45
N LYS A 195 8.08 5.24 -31.84
CA LYS A 195 8.18 3.93 -32.49
C LYS A 195 7.09 3.71 -33.53
N ASP A 196 5.90 4.24 -33.29
CA ASP A 196 4.72 4.10 -34.15
C ASP A 196 4.51 5.34 -35.03
N CYS A 197 5.52 6.21 -35.12
CA CYS A 197 5.47 7.44 -35.89
C CYS A 197 5.59 7.12 -37.38
N ARG A 198 4.50 7.30 -38.12
CA ARG A 198 4.47 7.16 -39.59
C ARG A 198 5.08 8.35 -40.34
N ALA A 199 5.51 9.40 -39.64
CA ALA A 199 6.25 10.50 -40.26
C ALA A 199 7.70 10.07 -40.54
N ARG A 200 8.29 10.57 -41.65
CA ARG A 200 9.72 10.38 -41.92
C ARG A 200 10.53 10.87 -40.72
N LYS A 201 11.59 10.14 -40.34
CA LYS A 201 12.48 10.56 -39.25
C LYS A 201 13.03 11.95 -39.59
N MET A 202 12.74 12.93 -38.75
CA MET A 202 13.37 14.25 -38.90
C MET A 202 14.88 14.07 -38.66
N PRO A 203 15.75 14.67 -39.48
CA PRO A 203 17.18 14.69 -39.17
C PRO A 203 17.33 15.36 -37.80
N ARG A 204 18.10 14.74 -36.91
CA ARG A 204 18.45 15.36 -35.62
C ARG A 204 19.08 16.71 -35.94
N GLN A 205 18.35 17.79 -35.69
CA GLN A 205 18.95 19.10 -35.52
C GLN A 205 19.77 19.02 -34.23
N VAL A 206 21.01 18.56 -34.36
CA VAL A 206 22.06 19.00 -33.45
C VAL A 206 22.10 20.51 -33.61
N ASN A 207 21.91 21.24 -32.53
CA ASN A 207 22.09 22.69 -32.56
C ASN A 207 23.47 22.96 -33.16
N ALA A 208 23.48 23.54 -34.35
CA ALA A 208 24.66 24.14 -34.93
C ALA A 208 25.03 25.31 -34.01
N PHE A 209 26.04 25.09 -33.17
CA PHE A 209 26.82 26.20 -32.65
C PHE A 209 28.15 26.20 -33.39
N ASP A 210 28.44 27.38 -33.89
CA ASP A 210 29.29 27.73 -35.00
C ASP A 210 30.77 27.39 -34.78
N GLN A 211 31.44 27.05 -35.87
CA GLN A 211 32.89 27.05 -35.97
C GLN A 211 33.34 28.50 -36.22
N ASN A 212 33.68 29.23 -35.17
CA ASN A 212 34.77 30.22 -35.12
C ASN A 212 34.64 31.05 -33.85
N ASP A 213 35.47 30.75 -32.84
CA ASP A 213 35.97 31.78 -31.92
C ASP A 213 37.19 31.19 -31.18
N LYS A 214 38.37 31.48 -31.74
CA LYS A 214 39.58 31.64 -30.93
C LYS A 214 39.35 32.91 -30.11
N ASP A 215 39.71 32.89 -28.83
CA ASP A 215 39.47 33.94 -27.82
C ASP A 215 38.05 34.05 -27.26
N LYS A 216 37.79 33.29 -26.18
CA LYS A 216 37.44 33.83 -24.84
C LYS A 216 37.09 32.67 -23.90
N GLY A 217 37.61 32.75 -22.68
CA GLY A 217 37.63 31.67 -21.70
C GLY A 217 36.26 31.09 -21.35
N ARG A 218 36.20 29.75 -21.27
CA ARG A 218 35.14 29.04 -20.54
C ARG A 218 35.35 29.23 -19.03
N PRO A 219 34.28 29.40 -18.24
CA PRO A 219 34.40 29.46 -16.79
C PRO A 219 34.86 28.10 -16.25
N VAL A 220 36.08 28.08 -15.73
CA VAL A 220 36.64 26.96 -14.98
C VAL A 220 35.88 26.91 -13.65
N TYR A 221 35.15 25.83 -13.40
CA TYR A 221 34.75 25.48 -12.05
C TYR A 221 36.06 25.10 -11.31
N GLN A 222 36.62 26.06 -10.58
CA GLN A 222 37.81 25.84 -9.75
C GLN A 222 37.41 24.90 -8.62
N THR A 223 37.71 23.62 -8.79
CA THR A 223 37.84 22.71 -7.66
C THR A 223 39.32 22.70 -7.31
N ASP A 224 39.67 23.40 -6.24
CA ASP A 224 41.03 23.44 -5.65
C ASP A 224 41.38 22.09 -5.04
N LYS A 225 41.60 21.08 -5.88
CA LYS A 225 42.17 19.80 -5.49
C LYS A 225 43.31 19.49 -6.43
N PRO A 226 44.53 19.20 -5.93
CA PRO A 226 45.64 18.80 -6.78
C PRO A 226 45.21 17.57 -7.59
N SER A 227 45.17 17.70 -8.91
CA SER A 227 44.78 16.61 -9.80
C SER A 227 45.79 15.48 -9.65
N LYS A 228 45.39 14.41 -8.95
CA LYS A 228 46.17 13.17 -8.95
C LYS A 228 46.35 12.76 -10.41
N GLU A 229 47.60 12.62 -10.83
CA GLU A 229 47.94 12.20 -12.19
C GLU A 229 47.16 10.93 -12.53
N ILE A 230 46.44 10.95 -13.67
CA ILE A 230 45.56 9.84 -14.02
C ILE A 230 46.42 8.67 -14.52
N VAL A 231 46.76 7.77 -13.61
CA VAL A 231 47.58 6.58 -13.89
C VAL A 231 46.68 5.42 -14.30
N CYS A 232 47.00 4.79 -15.42
CA CYS A 232 46.28 3.62 -15.91
C CYS A 232 46.53 2.40 -15.02
N TRP A 233 45.48 1.79 -14.48
CA TRP A 233 45.58 0.63 -13.58
C TRP A 233 46.03 -0.67 -14.28
N ASN A 234 46.03 -0.69 -15.62
CA ASN A 234 46.50 -1.85 -16.39
C ASN A 234 48.00 -1.78 -16.74
N CYS A 235 48.53 -0.60 -17.06
CA CYS A 235 49.92 -0.45 -17.53
C CYS A 235 50.79 0.49 -16.69
N GLY A 236 50.23 1.15 -15.66
CA GLY A 236 50.95 2.04 -14.77
C GLY A 236 51.40 3.38 -15.39
N LYS A 237 51.06 3.67 -16.65
CA LYS A 237 51.41 4.94 -17.32
C LYS A 237 50.37 6.02 -17.05
N SER A 238 50.80 7.27 -16.87
CA SER A 238 49.90 8.42 -16.75
C SER A 238 49.31 8.85 -18.11
N GLY A 239 48.19 9.57 -18.07
CA GLY A 239 47.55 10.17 -19.25
C GLY A 239 46.36 9.40 -19.84
N HIS A 240 46.02 8.22 -19.32
CA HIS A 240 44.82 7.48 -19.73
C HIS A 240 44.28 6.55 -18.63
N ILE A 241 43.02 6.13 -18.76
CA ILE A 241 42.38 5.14 -17.87
C ILE A 241 42.40 3.74 -18.51
N GLN A 242 42.18 2.69 -17.72
CA GLN A 242 42.19 1.29 -18.16
C GLN A 242 41.31 1.02 -19.40
N ARG A 243 40.16 1.69 -19.50
CA ARG A 243 39.25 1.57 -20.66
C ARG A 243 39.88 2.02 -21.99
N ASN A 244 40.84 2.95 -21.94
CA ASN A 244 41.52 3.52 -23.10
C ASN A 244 42.98 3.01 -23.19
N CYS A 245 43.31 1.91 -22.53
CA CYS A 245 44.65 1.34 -22.54
C CYS A 245 44.88 0.49 -23.78
N TYR A 246 45.92 0.81 -24.54
CA TYR A 246 46.31 0.05 -25.75
C TYR A 246 47.24 -1.14 -25.45
N SER A 247 47.59 -1.38 -24.18
CA SER A 247 48.41 -2.53 -23.76
C SER A 247 47.53 -3.76 -23.51
N ARG A 248 48.06 -4.96 -23.78
CA ARG A 248 47.37 -6.23 -23.49
C ARG A 248 46.98 -6.30 -22.00
N PRO A 249 45.80 -6.83 -21.64
CA PRO A 249 45.37 -6.91 -20.25
C PRO A 249 46.32 -7.78 -19.42
N ASN A 250 46.84 -7.24 -18.31
CA ASN A 250 47.73 -7.97 -17.43
C ASN A 250 46.91 -8.89 -16.50
N GLN A 251 47.11 -10.21 -16.56
CA GLN A 251 46.28 -11.21 -15.85
C GLN A 251 46.53 -11.29 -14.33
N SER A 252 47.36 -10.43 -13.75
CA SER A 252 47.90 -10.59 -12.40
C SER A 252 47.06 -10.01 -11.25
N HIS A 253 45.87 -9.46 -11.49
CA HIS A 253 45.08 -8.79 -10.45
C HIS A 253 43.77 -9.49 -10.02
N TYR A 254 43.52 -10.71 -10.50
CA TYR A 254 42.46 -11.57 -9.95
C TYR A 254 43.03 -12.51 -8.87
N GLN A 255 43.33 -11.97 -7.69
CA GLN A 255 43.29 -12.74 -6.45
C GLN A 255 42.36 -12.01 -5.49
N GLY A 256 41.33 -12.74 -5.06
CA GLY A 256 40.18 -12.21 -4.37
C GLY A 256 40.42 -11.78 -2.94
N ASN A 257 39.53 -10.90 -2.50
CA ASN A 257 38.85 -10.94 -1.22
C ASN A 257 37.46 -10.34 -1.41
#